data_AF-A0AA96QSA8-F1
#
_entry.id   AF-A0AA96QSA8-F1
#
_cell.length_a   1.000
_cell.length_b   1.000
_cell.length_c   1.000
_cell.angle_alpha   90.00
_cell.angle_beta   90.00
_cell.angle_gamma   90.00
#
_symmetry.space_group_name_H-M   'P 1'
#
loop_
_entity.id
_entity.type
_entity.pdbx_description
1 polymer ?
#
loop_
_entity_poly.entity_id
_entity_poly.type
_entity_poly.pdbx_seq_one_letter_code
_entity_poly.pdbx_strand_id
1 'polypeptide(L)'
;MSDSRPHRGTKFTGFALPLVLIALLVVAHGHDYFGSLGWDGGEYLAAMAWTVVGVLVIGGVLLAAPPVWRSLGVGMLIGGSAGVLLGLALLVLVGVAVSRTPIPF
;
A
#
# COMPACT_ATOMS: atom_id res chain seq x y z
N MET A 1 38.80 8.43 -5.36
CA MET A 1 38.16 8.14 -4.06
C MET A 1 36.66 8.04 -4.32
N SER A 2 36.09 6.88 -3.99
CA SER A 2 34.71 6.49 -4.26
C SER A 2 33.76 7.22 -3.30
N ASP A 3 32.80 7.96 -3.84
CA ASP A 3 31.64 8.41 -3.06
C ASP A 3 30.34 8.08 -3.82
N SER A 4 30.15 6.78 -4.07
CA SER A 4 28.93 6.24 -4.67
C SER A 4 27.96 5.80 -3.58
N ARG A 5 27.26 6.76 -2.96
CA ARG A 5 26.08 6.46 -2.12
C ARG A 5 24.74 6.74 -2.84
N PRO A 6 24.31 5.97 -3.87
CA PRO A 6 22.92 6.06 -4.32
C PRO A 6 22.04 4.80 -4.12
N HIS A 7 22.52 3.70 -3.55
CA HIS A 7 21.73 2.44 -3.54
C HIS A 7 20.71 2.28 -2.41
N ARG A 8 20.78 3.07 -1.33
CA ARG A 8 19.82 2.99 -0.21
C ARG A 8 18.56 3.82 -0.44
N GLY A 9 18.69 4.99 -1.07
CA GLY A 9 17.56 5.89 -1.33
C GLY A 9 16.51 5.25 -2.24
N THR A 10 16.93 4.58 -3.31
CA THR A 10 16.04 3.93 -4.27
C THR A 10 15.25 2.77 -3.66
N LYS A 11 15.85 1.99 -2.76
CA LYS A 11 15.13 0.93 -2.01
C LYS A 11 14.07 1.53 -1.09
N PHE A 12 14.39 2.63 -0.42
CA PHE A 12 13.47 3.32 0.49
C PHE A 12 12.29 3.92 -0.27
N THR A 13 12.50 4.54 -1.43
CA THR A 13 11.41 5.07 -2.26
C THR A 13 10.49 3.95 -2.76
N GLY A 14 11.08 2.83 -3.23
CA GLY A 14 10.31 1.66 -3.63
C GLY A 14 9.44 1.11 -2.49
N PHE A 15 9.94 1.15 -1.25
CA PHE A 15 9.19 0.74 -0.06
C PHE A 15 8.13 1.75 0.39
N ALA A 16 8.48 3.03 0.45
CA ALA A 16 7.66 4.09 1.01
C ALA A 16 6.46 4.41 0.12
N LEU A 17 6.62 4.37 -1.20
CA LEU A 17 5.56 4.74 -2.14
C LEU A 17 4.30 3.86 -1.98
N PRO A 18 4.36 2.51 -2.01
CA PRO A 18 3.21 1.64 -1.72
C PRO A 18 2.56 1.92 -0.37
N LEU A 19 3.40 2.13 0.64
CA LEU A 19 2.96 2.30 2.03
C LEU A 19 2.20 3.61 2.22
N VAL A 20 2.69 4.69 1.61
CA VAL A 20 2.01 5.99 1.56
C VAL A 20 0.71 5.90 0.78
N LEU A 21 0.68 5.19 -0.37
CA LEU A 21 -0.54 5.06 -1.16
C LEU A 21 -1.65 4.33 -0.38
N ILE A 22 -1.30 3.23 0.29
CA ILE A 22 -2.25 2.47 1.12
C ILE A 22 -2.69 3.31 2.32
N ALA A 23 -1.77 4.01 3.00
CA ALA A 23 -2.13 4.90 4.10
C ALA A 23 -3.08 6.02 3.66
N LEU A 24 -2.84 6.62 2.48
CA LEU A 24 -3.72 7.63 1.90
C LEU A 24 -5.11 7.07 1.60
N LEU A 25 -5.22 5.84 1.09
CA LEU A 25 -6.51 5.17 0.86
C LEU A 25 -7.28 4.92 2.16
N VAL A 26 -6.58 4.53 3.23
CA VAL A 26 -7.18 4.35 4.56
C VAL A 26 -7.70 5.68 5.12
N VAL A 27 -6.90 6.75 5.02
CA VAL A 27 -7.32 8.10 5.42
C VAL A 27 -8.47 8.59 4.53
N ALA A 28 -8.41 8.32 3.22
CA ALA A 28 -9.45 8.67 2.27
C ALA A 28 -10.79 8.04 2.65
N HIS A 29 -10.78 6.75 2.99
CA HIS A 29 -11.93 6.01 3.45
C HIS A 29 -12.48 6.55 4.78
N GLY A 30 -11.62 6.77 5.78
CA GLY A 30 -12.04 7.23 7.11
C GLY A 30 -12.66 8.63 7.14
N HIS A 31 -12.34 9.47 6.16
CA HIS A 31 -12.89 10.82 6.01
C HIS A 31 -13.89 10.96 4.86
N ASP A 32 -14.21 9.84 4.18
CA ASP A 32 -15.08 9.80 3.02
C ASP A 32 -14.75 10.82 1.92
N TYR A 33 -13.46 11.01 1.63
CA TYR A 33 -12.99 12.04 0.70
C TYR A 33 -13.56 11.90 -0.72
N PHE A 34 -13.82 10.67 -1.16
CA PHE A 34 -14.40 10.36 -2.46
C PHE A 34 -15.91 10.06 -2.42
N GLY A 35 -16.58 10.20 -1.26
CA GLY A 35 -18.03 10.00 -1.16
C GLY A 35 -18.82 10.94 -2.07
N SER A 36 -18.32 12.17 -2.28
CA SER A 36 -18.87 13.12 -3.26
C SER A 36 -18.79 12.65 -4.73
N LEU A 37 -17.90 11.70 -5.03
CA LEU A 37 -17.77 11.03 -6.33
C LEU A 37 -18.59 9.74 -6.40
N GLY A 38 -19.36 9.43 -5.35
CA GLY A 38 -20.19 8.23 -5.23
C GLY A 38 -19.47 7.04 -4.60
N TRP A 39 -18.26 7.22 -4.07
CA TRP A 39 -17.51 6.09 -3.50
C TRP A 39 -18.12 5.58 -2.19
N ASP A 40 -18.35 4.28 -2.11
CA ASP A 40 -18.70 3.52 -0.92
C ASP A 40 -17.47 2.80 -0.34
N GLY A 41 -17.64 2.21 0.85
CA GLY A 41 -16.55 1.50 1.53
C GLY A 41 -15.95 0.34 0.74
N GLY A 42 -16.73 -0.30 -0.14
CA GLY A 42 -16.27 -1.37 -1.02
C GLY A 42 -15.34 -0.87 -2.12
N GLU A 43 -15.58 0.33 -2.64
CA GLU A 43 -14.77 0.93 -3.69
C GLU A 43 -13.39 1.36 -3.18
N TYR A 44 -13.29 1.88 -1.95
CA TYR A 44 -11.98 2.08 -1.30
C TYR A 44 -11.23 0.75 -1.11
N LEU A 45 -11.93 -0.32 -0.74
CA LEU A 45 -11.37 -1.65 -0.58
C LEU A 45 -10.82 -2.19 -1.92
N ALA A 46 -11.60 -2.03 -2.99
CA ALA A 46 -11.24 -2.43 -4.34
C ALA A 46 -10.02 -1.65 -4.83
N ALA A 47 -9.98 -0.32 -4.61
CA ALA A 47 -8.84 0.51 -4.95
C ALA A 47 -7.57 0.11 -4.17
N MET A 48 -7.72 -0.27 -2.90
CA MET A 48 -6.62 -0.77 -2.08
C MET A 48 -6.11 -2.13 -2.58
N ALA A 49 -7.00 -3.05 -2.96
CA ALA A 49 -6.65 -4.33 -3.58
C ALA A 49 -5.92 -4.15 -4.93
N TRP A 50 -6.43 -3.28 -5.80
CA TRP A 50 -5.80 -2.97 -7.08
C TRP A 50 -4.43 -2.30 -6.91
N THR A 51 -4.27 -1.44 -5.90
CA THR A 51 -3.00 -0.83 -5.55
C THR A 51 -1.96 -1.89 -5.19
N VAL A 52 -2.33 -2.86 -4.34
CA VAL A 52 -1.46 -3.98 -3.98
C VAL A 52 -1.04 -4.78 -5.22
N VAL A 53 -2.00 -5.16 -6.06
CA VAL A 53 -1.72 -5.92 -7.29
C VAL A 53 -0.76 -5.14 -8.19
N GLY A 54 -1.03 -3.85 -8.40
CA GLY A 54 -0.19 -2.96 -9.21
C GLY A 54 1.25 -2.87 -8.67
N VAL A 55 1.41 -2.71 -7.36
CA VAL A 55 2.73 -2.66 -6.71
C VAL A 55 3.49 -3.97 -6.88
N LEU A 56 2.83 -5.12 -6.73
CA LEU A 56 3.47 -6.43 -6.91
C LEU A 56 3.88 -6.66 -8.36
N VAL A 57 3.02 -6.32 -9.32
CA VAL A 57 3.31 -6.44 -10.76
C VAL A 57 4.48 -5.53 -11.13
N ILE A 58 4.42 -4.24 -10.79
CA ILE A 58 5.48 -3.27 -11.10
C ILE A 58 6.78 -3.66 -10.39
N GLY A 59 6.72 -4.03 -9.11
CA GLY A 59 7.88 -4.52 -8.36
C GLY A 59 8.53 -5.75 -9.00
N GLY A 60 7.73 -6.70 -9.47
CA GLY A 60 8.18 -7.87 -10.20
C GLY A 60 8.84 -7.52 -11.54
N VAL A 61 8.23 -6.64 -12.32
CA VAL A 61 8.80 -6.13 -13.59
C VAL A 61 10.14 -5.44 -13.33
N LEU A 62 10.24 -4.59 -12.31
CA LEU A 62 11.48 -3.91 -11.94
C LEU A 62 12.57 -4.86 -11.43
N LEU A 63 12.18 -6.03 -10.89
CA LEU A 63 13.11 -7.09 -10.51
C LEU A 63 13.74 -7.76 -11.75
N ALA A 64 12.95 -7.93 -12.81
CA ALA A 64 13.41 -8.46 -14.09
C ALA A 64 14.19 -7.43 -14.92
N ALA A 65 14.04 -6.13 -14.61
CA ALA A 65 14.70 -5.03 -15.29
C ALA A 65 16.22 -4.94 -15.00
N PRO A 66 16.96 -4.06 -15.71
CA PRO A 66 18.41 -3.89 -15.52
C PRO A 66 18.82 -3.62 -14.05
N PRO A 67 20.07 -3.91 -13.67
CA PRO A 67 20.53 -3.88 -12.27
C PRO A 67 20.25 -2.57 -11.51
N VAL A 68 20.23 -1.45 -12.24
CA VAL A 68 19.87 -0.12 -11.71
C VAL A 68 18.48 -0.08 -11.07
N TRP A 69 17.51 -0.80 -11.65
CA TRP A 69 16.10 -0.79 -11.24
C TRP A 69 15.74 -1.89 -10.24
N ARG A 70 16.55 -2.95 -10.15
CA ARG A 70 16.30 -4.08 -9.24
C ARG A 70 16.17 -3.65 -7.77
N SER A 71 16.95 -2.65 -7.36
CA SER A 71 16.88 -2.13 -5.99
C SER A 71 15.54 -1.47 -5.67
N LEU A 72 14.97 -0.73 -6.63
CA LEU A 72 13.63 -0.15 -6.55
C LEU A 72 12.56 -1.27 -6.51
N GLY A 73 12.69 -2.28 -7.37
CA GLY A 73 11.78 -3.43 -7.43
C GLY A 73 11.72 -4.22 -6.13
N VAL A 74 12.87 -4.51 -5.51
CA VAL A 74 12.93 -5.15 -4.18
C VAL A 74 12.23 -4.28 -3.13
N GLY A 75 12.48 -2.97 -3.14
CA GLY A 75 11.79 -2.03 -2.25
C GLY A 75 10.27 -2.07 -2.42
N MET A 76 9.78 -2.08 -3.66
CA MET A 76 8.35 -2.16 -3.98
C MET A 76 7.72 -3.49 -3.55
N LEU A 77 8.40 -4.61 -3.72
CA LEU A 77 7.89 -5.90 -3.26
C LEU A 77 7.80 -5.96 -1.73
N ILE A 78 8.82 -5.48 -1.02
CA ILE A 78 8.81 -5.43 0.45
C ILE A 78 7.76 -4.44 0.95
N GLY A 79 7.68 -3.24 0.36
CA GLY A 79 6.70 -2.22 0.72
C GLY A 79 5.27 -2.65 0.42
N GLY A 80 5.06 -3.29 -0.74
CA GLY A 80 3.78 -3.86 -1.14
C GLY A 80 3.32 -4.96 -0.19
N SER A 81 4.20 -5.91 0.16
CA SER A 81 3.87 -6.98 1.10
C SER A 81 3.65 -6.48 2.53
N ALA A 82 4.45 -5.52 3.01
CA ALA A 82 4.19 -4.83 4.28
C ALA A 82 2.84 -4.09 4.26
N GLY A 83 2.52 -3.43 3.14
CA GLY A 83 1.24 -2.77 2.91
C GLY A 83 0.04 -3.73 2.95
N VAL A 84 0.18 -4.93 2.37
CA VAL A 84 -0.84 -5.99 2.45
C VAL A 84 -1.06 -6.42 3.90
N LEU A 85 0.02 -6.68 4.64
CA LEU A 85 -0.07 -7.09 6.04
C LEU A 85 -0.72 -5.99 6.89
N LEU A 86 -0.35 -4.73 6.66
CA LEU A 86 -0.95 -3.59 7.34
C LEU A 86 -2.44 -3.45 7.00
N GLY A 87 -2.80 -3.60 5.73
CA GLY A 87 -4.17 -3.55 5.26
C GLY A 87 -5.04 -4.65 5.87
N LEU A 88 -4.54 -5.89 5.89
CA LEU A 88 -5.19 -7.01 6.55
C LEU A 88 -5.36 -6.77 8.06
N ALA A 89 -4.33 -6.25 8.73
CA ALA A 89 -4.40 -5.92 10.15
C ALA A 89 -5.47 -4.86 10.42
N LEU A 90 -5.58 -3.83 9.58
CA LEU A 90 -6.62 -2.81 9.69
C LEU A 90 -8.01 -3.36 9.43
N LEU A 91 -8.20 -4.23 8.42
CA LEU A 91 -9.47 -4.89 8.16
C LEU A 91 -9.92 -5.76 9.34
N VAL A 92 -8.99 -6.54 9.91
CA VAL A 92 -9.25 -7.32 11.12
C VAL A 92 -9.61 -6.40 12.29
N LEU A 93 -8.88 -5.30 12.48
CA LEU A 93 -9.15 -4.34 13.55
C LEU A 93 -10.54 -3.71 13.42
N VAL A 94 -10.93 -3.29 12.21
CA VAL A 94 -12.26 -2.75 11.91
C VAL A 94 -13.34 -3.82 12.14
N GLY A 95 -13.14 -5.04 11.64
CA GLY A 95 -14.09 -6.15 11.87
C GLY A 95 -14.25 -6.49 13.35
N VAL A 96 -13.17 -6.45 14.12
CA VAL A 96 -13.20 -6.63 15.57
C VAL A 96 -13.91 -5.46 16.26
N ALA A 97 -13.68 -4.22 15.82
CA ALA A 97 -14.36 -3.05 16.37
C ALA A 97 -15.88 -3.13 16.12
N VAL A 98 -16.30 -3.42 14.90
CA VAL A 98 -17.72 -3.55 14.51
C VAL A 98 -18.41 -4.69 15.25
N SER A 99 -17.74 -5.84 15.41
CA SER A 99 -18.33 -6.98 16.16
C SER A 99 -18.45 -6.72 17.66
N ARG A 100 -17.69 -5.76 18.20
CA ARG A 100 -17.72 -5.37 19.62
C ARG A 100 -18.64 -4.18 19.91
N THR A 101 -19.08 -3.45 18.89
CA THR A 101 -20.12 -2.43 19.06
C THR A 101 -21.49 -3.11 19.06
N PRO A 102 -22.23 -3.12 20.20
CA PRO A 102 -23.62 -3.58 20.20
C PRO A 102 -24.42 -2.62 19.32
N ILE A 103 -25.01 -3.15 18.26
CA ILE A 103 -25.94 -2.40 17.40
C ILE A 103 -27.19 -2.17 18.27
N PRO A 104 -27.53 -0.93 18.66
CA PRO A 104 -28.80 -0.67 19.31
C PRO A 104 -29.90 -0.89 18.28
N PHE A 105 -30.63 -1.99 18.42
CA PHE A 105 -31.87 -2.25 17.68
C PHE A 105 -33.00 -1.39 18.25
#